data_AF-A0A914GEE6-F1
#
_entry.id   AF-A0A914GEE6-F1
#
_cell.length_a   1.000
_cell.length_b   1.000
_cell.length_c   1.000
_cell.angle_alpha   90.00
_cell.angle_beta   90.00
_cell.angle_gamma   90.00
#
_symmetry.space_group_name_H-M   'P 1'
#
loop_
_entity.id
_entity.type
_entity.pdbx_description
1 polymer ?
#
loop_
_entity_poly.entity_id
_entity_poly.type
_entity_poly.pdbx_seq_one_letter_code
_entity_poly.pdbx_strand_id
1 'polypeptide(L)'
;LIGQYTVQCDDNVNNTCSGFLAASHSDKAIIMSFRGTHGHGELGQEFIDTLTQPPINFIAGGKVNPFFANAFTKLWAAGMKDAFLSFKNRHTDYSLWITGHSLGAAMAAIAGGTISKLGYFPPEKTVLYTFGEPRVGNQDYAT
;
A
#
# COMPACT_ATOMS: atom_id res chain seq x y z
N LEU A 1 5.92 -12.34 -12.23
CA LEU A 1 5.37 -10.99 -11.94
C LEU A 1 4.03 -10.88 -12.66
N ILE A 2 2.98 -10.44 -11.99
CA ILE A 2 1.66 -10.18 -12.60
C ILE A 2 1.65 -8.78 -13.21
N GLY A 3 2.18 -7.79 -12.49
CA GLY A 3 2.29 -6.41 -12.99
C GLY A 3 3.13 -5.51 -12.09
N GLN A 4 3.63 -4.43 -12.67
CA GLN A 4 4.27 -3.31 -11.99
C GLN A 4 3.51 -2.03 -12.36
N TYR A 5 3.27 -1.20 -11.36
CA TYR A 5 2.54 0.06 -11.48
C TYR A 5 3.43 1.16 -10.91
N THR A 6 3.63 2.23 -11.67
CA THR A 6 4.45 3.36 -11.22
C THR A 6 3.68 4.65 -11.46
N VAL A 7 3.60 5.48 -10.42
CA VAL A 7 2.89 6.75 -10.42
C VAL A 7 3.75 7.80 -9.72
N GLN A 8 3.40 9.08 -9.91
CA GLN A 8 3.97 10.16 -9.11
C GLN A 8 3.40 10.10 -7.69
N CYS A 9 4.26 9.99 -6.67
CA CYS A 9 3.88 9.95 -5.26
C CYS A 9 3.16 11.25 -4.87
N ASP A 10 3.80 12.38 -5.16
CA ASP A 10 3.37 13.74 -4.84
C ASP A 10 3.27 14.60 -6.11
N ASP A 11 3.12 15.91 -5.93
CA ASP A 11 3.04 16.88 -7.02
C ASP A 11 4.43 17.30 -7.54
N ASN A 12 5.51 16.79 -6.95
CA ASN A 12 6.87 17.01 -7.42
C ASN A 12 7.20 15.99 -8.51
N VAL A 13 7.63 16.49 -9.68
CA VAL A 13 7.74 15.71 -10.92
C VAL A 13 8.77 14.58 -10.86
N ASN A 14 9.63 14.56 -9.83
CA ASN A 14 10.75 13.61 -9.72
C ASN A 14 10.50 12.43 -8.77
N ASN A 15 9.36 12.40 -8.05
CA ASN A 15 9.14 11.43 -6.97
C ASN A 15 8.14 10.35 -7.35
N THR A 16 8.67 9.18 -7.72
CA THR A 16 7.86 8.04 -8.16
C THR A 16 7.70 6.96 -7.10
N CYS A 17 6.46 6.50 -6.98
CA CYS A 17 6.04 5.38 -6.13
C CYS A 17 5.75 4.19 -7.03
N SER A 18 6.08 2.99 -6.56
CA SER A 18 5.80 1.76 -7.32
C SER A 18 5.06 0.73 -6.49
N GLY A 19 4.10 0.07 -7.11
CA GLY A 19 3.43 -1.12 -6.60
C GLY A 19 3.72 -2.30 -7.50
N PHE A 20 3.94 -3.47 -6.92
CA PHE A 20 4.21 -4.71 -7.66
C PHE A 20 3.22 -5.77 -7.19
N LEU A 21 2.65 -6.48 -8.17
CA LEU A 21 1.83 -7.65 -7.93
C LEU A 21 2.55 -8.87 -8.51
N ALA A 22 2.79 -9.87 -7.68
CA ALA A 22 3.44 -11.12 -8.06
C ALA A 22 2.65 -12.32 -7.51
N ALA A 23 2.95 -13.50 -8.03
CA ALA A 23 2.42 -14.75 -7.54
C ALA A 23 3.59 -15.69 -7.21
N SER A 24 3.56 -16.28 -6.01
CA SER A 24 4.35 -17.46 -5.68
C SER A 24 3.42 -18.68 -5.79
N HIS A 25 3.61 -19.49 -6.83
CA HIS A 25 2.79 -20.69 -7.03
C HIS A 25 3.15 -21.83 -6.08
N SER A 26 4.42 -21.91 -5.64
CA SER A 26 4.87 -22.89 -4.65
C SER A 26 4.24 -22.63 -3.29
N ASP A 27 4.18 -21.37 -2.88
CA ASP A 27 3.62 -20.96 -1.58
C ASP A 27 2.12 -20.67 -1.66
N LYS A 28 1.52 -20.76 -2.85
CA LYS A 28 0.15 -20.34 -3.15
C LYS A 28 -0.14 -18.94 -2.58
N ALA A 29 0.70 -17.98 -2.91
CA ALA A 29 0.61 -16.61 -2.40
C ALA A 29 0.52 -15.58 -3.52
N ILE A 30 -0.39 -14.63 -3.38
CA ILE A 30 -0.41 -13.38 -4.13
C ILE A 30 0.40 -12.37 -3.32
N ILE A 31 1.47 -11.84 -3.90
CA ILE A 31 2.38 -10.91 -3.24
C ILE A 31 2.11 -9.51 -3.78
N MET A 32 1.70 -8.61 -2.89
CA MET A 32 1.50 -7.20 -3.11
C MET A 32 2.61 -6.43 -2.40
N SER A 33 3.54 -5.84 -3.15
CA SER A 33 4.66 -5.10 -2.55
C SER A 33 4.69 -3.65 -3.01
N PHE A 34 5.08 -2.77 -2.10
CA PHE A 34 5.12 -1.32 -2.33
C PHE A 34 6.52 -0.78 -2.08
N ARG A 35 6.97 0.08 -3.01
CA ARG A 35 8.18 0.88 -2.91
C ARG A 35 7.77 2.34 -2.79
N GLY A 36 8.27 3.00 -1.75
CA GLY A 36 8.17 4.46 -1.61
C GLY A 36 9.02 5.22 -2.63
N THR A 37 9.23 6.50 -2.35
CA THR A 37 9.92 7.46 -3.21
C THR A 37 11.33 7.01 -3.60
N HIS A 38 11.71 7.30 -4.84
CA HIS A 38 13.05 7.10 -5.37
C HIS A 38 13.74 8.45 -5.66
N GLY A 39 14.44 8.99 -4.66
CA GLY A 39 15.24 10.22 -4.75
C GLY A 39 16.17 10.33 -3.52
N HIS A 40 17.49 10.36 -3.72
CA HIS A 40 18.50 10.13 -2.66
C HIS A 40 18.68 11.29 -1.65
N GLY A 41 17.86 12.36 -1.72
CA GLY A 41 17.97 13.54 -0.85
C GLY A 41 16.67 13.98 -0.17
N GLU A 42 15.53 13.34 -0.44
CA GLU A 42 14.20 13.88 -0.12
C GLU A 42 13.42 13.09 0.95
N LEU A 43 13.90 11.88 1.31
CA LEU A 43 13.24 11.03 2.30
C LEU A 43 12.99 11.72 3.65
N GLY A 44 13.88 12.63 4.07
CA GLY A 44 13.71 13.37 5.32
C GLY A 44 12.67 14.50 5.23
N GLN A 45 12.68 15.27 4.15
CA GLN A 45 11.75 16.41 3.99
C GLN A 45 10.34 15.92 3.63
N GLU A 46 10.20 14.91 2.78
CA GLU A 46 8.90 14.27 2.52
C GLU A 46 8.32 13.69 3.81
N PHE A 47 9.14 13.10 4.67
CA PHE A 47 8.70 12.62 5.98
C PHE A 47 8.25 13.74 6.92
N ILE A 48 8.88 14.93 6.84
CA ILE A 48 8.44 16.11 7.59
C ILE A 48 7.15 16.70 7.00
N ASP A 49 7.03 16.81 5.68
CA ASP A 49 5.84 17.35 5.02
C ASP A 49 4.63 16.42 5.17
N THR A 50 4.89 15.11 5.21
CA THR A 50 3.93 14.10 5.67
C THR A 50 3.38 14.51 7.06
N LEU A 51 4.21 14.94 8.00
CA LEU A 51 3.76 15.37 9.34
C LEU A 51 3.02 16.72 9.37
N THR A 52 3.06 17.54 8.32
CA THR A 52 2.44 18.87 8.30
C THR A 52 1.06 18.90 7.65
N GLN A 53 0.72 17.91 6.81
CA GLN A 53 -0.61 17.86 6.18
C GLN A 53 -1.70 17.42 7.18
N PRO A 54 -2.89 18.04 7.14
CA PRO A 54 -3.99 17.62 7.99
C PRO A 54 -4.41 16.19 7.67
N PRO A 55 -4.59 15.33 8.69
CA PRO A 55 -4.91 13.93 8.46
C PRO A 55 -6.32 13.77 7.89
N ILE A 56 -6.49 12.81 6.99
CA ILE A 56 -7.75 12.52 6.29
C ILE A 56 -8.45 11.30 6.90
N ASN A 57 -9.77 11.24 6.81
CA ASN A 57 -10.52 10.08 7.30
C ASN A 57 -10.14 8.83 6.53
N PHE A 58 -9.88 7.74 7.25
CA PHE A 58 -9.59 6.44 6.63
C PHE A 58 -10.84 5.57 6.59
N ILE A 59 -10.99 4.80 5.51
CA ILE A 59 -12.21 4.02 5.26
C ILE A 59 -12.46 2.96 6.34
N ALA A 60 -11.40 2.47 6.99
CA ALA A 60 -11.51 1.47 8.05
C ALA A 60 -11.75 2.08 9.44
N GLY A 61 -11.73 3.41 9.58
CA GLY A 61 -11.82 4.09 10.87
C GLY A 61 -10.62 4.98 11.13
N GLY A 62 -10.82 6.02 11.95
CA GLY A 62 -9.79 6.98 12.31
C GLY A 62 -9.31 7.85 11.16
N LYS A 63 -8.09 8.37 11.30
CA LYS A 63 -7.46 9.26 10.33
C LYS A 63 -6.04 8.83 10.02
N VAL A 64 -5.66 9.00 8.76
CA VAL A 64 -4.34 8.62 8.24
C VAL A 64 -3.67 9.80 7.57
N ASN A 65 -2.37 9.64 7.36
CA ASN A 65 -1.62 10.59 6.58
C ASN A 65 -2.08 10.61 5.11
N PRO A 66 -2.43 11.78 4.56
CA PRO A 66 -2.85 11.88 3.16
C PRO A 66 -1.77 11.43 2.18
N PHE A 67 -0.48 11.60 2.47
CA PHE A 67 0.59 11.18 1.57
C PHE A 67 0.52 9.66 1.28
N PHE A 68 0.49 8.83 2.33
CA PHE A 68 0.47 7.37 2.18
C PHE A 68 -0.83 6.90 1.52
N ALA A 69 -1.96 7.49 1.92
CA ALA A 69 -3.27 7.16 1.37
C ALA A 69 -3.39 7.51 -0.12
N ASN A 70 -2.92 8.69 -0.51
CA ASN A 70 -2.95 9.14 -1.89
C ASN A 70 -1.99 8.33 -2.76
N ALA A 71 -0.76 8.06 -2.30
CA ALA A 71 0.21 7.25 -3.03
C ALA A 71 -0.33 5.83 -3.29
N PHE A 72 -0.90 5.17 -2.28
CA PHE A 72 -1.58 3.90 -2.46
C PHE A 72 -2.77 4.02 -3.43
N THR A 73 -3.63 5.02 -3.26
CA THR A 73 -4.83 5.19 -4.08
C THR A 73 -4.50 5.40 -5.56
N LYS A 74 -3.46 6.18 -5.87
CA LYS A 74 -2.96 6.39 -7.24
C LYS A 74 -2.50 5.07 -7.85
N LEU A 75 -1.70 4.27 -7.15
CA LEU A 75 -1.27 2.94 -7.63
C LEU A 75 -2.45 1.98 -7.82
N TRP A 76 -3.36 1.97 -6.84
CA TRP A 76 -4.55 1.13 -6.86
C TRP A 76 -5.43 1.42 -8.09
N ALA A 77 -5.62 2.71 -8.38
CA ALA A 77 -6.38 3.19 -9.53
C ALA A 77 -5.64 3.06 -10.88
N ALA A 78 -4.31 2.94 -10.88
CA ALA A 78 -3.50 2.76 -12.10
C ALA A 78 -3.58 1.35 -12.71
N GLY A 79 -4.60 0.56 -12.36
CA GLY A 79 -4.83 -0.81 -12.85
C GLY A 79 -4.38 -1.92 -11.91
N MET A 80 -3.73 -1.59 -10.78
CA MET A 80 -3.31 -2.59 -9.79
C MET A 80 -4.50 -3.30 -9.15
N LYS A 81 -5.58 -2.57 -8.86
CA LYS A 81 -6.84 -3.12 -8.35
C LYS A 81 -7.38 -4.20 -9.28
N ASP A 82 -7.53 -3.89 -10.56
CA ASP A 82 -8.18 -4.78 -11.52
C ASP A 82 -7.36 -6.05 -11.76
N ALA A 83 -6.03 -5.92 -11.84
CA ALA A 83 -5.14 -7.06 -11.92
C ALA A 83 -5.21 -7.95 -10.68
N PHE A 84 -5.23 -7.35 -9.48
CA PHE A 84 -5.39 -8.08 -8.23
C PHE A 84 -6.72 -8.84 -8.18
N LEU A 85 -7.84 -8.16 -8.44
CA LEU A 85 -9.17 -8.76 -8.41
C LEU A 85 -9.31 -9.89 -9.44
N SER A 86 -8.81 -9.67 -10.67
CA SER A 86 -8.80 -10.68 -11.74
C SER A 86 -7.97 -11.92 -11.38
N PHE A 87 -6.81 -11.71 -10.75
CA PHE A 87 -5.94 -12.83 -10.37
C PHE A 87 -6.51 -13.62 -9.19
N LYS A 88 -6.94 -12.96 -8.11
CA LYS A 88 -7.48 -13.66 -6.93
C LYS A 88 -8.72 -14.49 -7.23
N ASN A 89 -9.57 -14.04 -8.15
CA ASN A 89 -10.82 -14.74 -8.48
C ASN A 89 -10.56 -16.07 -9.22
N ARG A 90 -9.38 -16.21 -9.83
CA ARG A 90 -8.92 -17.45 -10.48
C ARG A 90 -8.08 -18.35 -9.57
N HIS A 91 -7.71 -17.86 -8.39
CA HIS A 91 -6.79 -18.51 -7.45
C HIS A 91 -7.33 -18.39 -6.01
N THR A 92 -8.51 -18.97 -5.78
CA THR A 92 -9.25 -18.84 -4.51
C THR A 92 -8.61 -19.60 -3.34
N ASP A 93 -7.69 -20.51 -3.64
CA ASP A 93 -6.90 -21.26 -2.66
C ASP A 93 -5.63 -20.52 -2.22
N TYR A 94 -5.34 -19.34 -2.77
CA TYR A 94 -4.12 -18.59 -2.45
C TYR A 94 -4.31 -17.71 -1.20
N SER A 95 -3.22 -17.40 -0.50
CA SER A 95 -3.14 -16.32 0.49
C SER A 95 -2.72 -15.00 -0.14
N LEU A 96 -2.96 -13.89 0.55
CA LEU A 96 -2.49 -12.55 0.17
C LEU A 96 -1.39 -12.12 1.12
N TRP A 97 -0.20 -11.81 0.60
CA TRP A 97 0.90 -11.24 1.35
C TRP A 97 1.12 -9.80 0.89
N ILE A 98 1.06 -8.87 1.83
CA ILE A 98 1.21 -7.43 1.58
C ILE A 98 2.47 -6.97 2.29
N THR A 99 3.36 -6.27 1.59
CA THR A 99 4.64 -5.85 2.18
C THR A 99 5.19 -4.54 1.62
N GLY A 100 6.11 -3.95 2.36
CA GLY A 100 6.87 -2.78 1.96
C GLY A 100 7.94 -2.44 2.99
N HIS A 101 8.90 -1.61 2.58
CA HIS A 101 9.94 -1.05 3.43
C HIS A 101 9.80 0.47 3.54
N SER A 102 10.07 1.02 4.72
CA SER A 102 10.01 2.45 5.00
C SER A 102 8.66 3.04 4.56
N LEU A 103 8.67 4.03 3.67
CA LEU A 103 7.46 4.63 3.10
C LEU A 103 6.53 3.62 2.41
N GLY A 104 7.10 2.63 1.72
CA GLY A 104 6.32 1.56 1.10
C GLY A 104 5.58 0.69 2.12
N ALA A 105 6.12 0.59 3.34
CA ALA A 105 5.49 -0.14 4.43
C ALA A 105 4.20 0.54 4.91
N ALA A 106 4.19 1.88 4.97
CA ALA A 106 2.98 2.65 5.29
C ALA A 106 1.89 2.46 4.22
N MET A 107 2.28 2.44 2.94
CA MET A 107 1.35 2.12 1.85
C MET A 107 0.81 0.69 1.95
N ALA A 108 1.64 -0.27 2.37
CA ALA A 108 1.23 -1.65 2.62
C ALA A 108 0.17 -1.74 3.73
N ALA A 109 0.33 -0.98 4.83
CA ALA A 109 -0.65 -0.93 5.90
C ALA A 109 -2.00 -0.32 5.46
N ILE A 110 -1.96 0.79 4.70
CA ILE A 110 -3.16 1.36 4.07
C ILE A 110 -3.83 0.36 3.13
N ALA A 111 -3.06 -0.36 2.31
CA ALA A 111 -3.58 -1.37 1.39
C ALA A 111 -4.27 -2.51 2.13
N GLY A 112 -3.64 -3.05 3.18
CA GLY A 112 -4.20 -4.10 4.02
C GLY A 112 -5.52 -3.69 4.68
N GLY A 113 -5.54 -2.52 5.31
CA GLY A 113 -6.76 -1.95 5.89
C GLY A 113 -7.87 -1.74 4.85
N THR A 114 -7.50 -1.27 3.66
CA THR A 114 -8.46 -1.05 2.56
C THR A 114 -9.07 -2.35 2.04
N ILE A 115 -8.23 -3.36 1.80
CA ILE A 115 -8.63 -4.67 1.28
C ILE A 115 -9.54 -5.39 2.29
N SER A 116 -9.16 -5.33 3.57
CA SER A 116 -9.95 -5.91 4.66
C SER A 116 -11.31 -5.22 4.80
N LYS A 117 -11.34 -3.88 4.88
CA LYS A 117 -12.58 -3.11 5.05
C LYS A 117 -13.56 -3.26 3.89
N LEU A 118 -13.07 -3.33 2.65
CA LEU A 118 -13.91 -3.47 1.45
C LEU A 118 -14.26 -4.93 1.12
N GLY A 119 -13.79 -5.90 1.89
CA GLY A 119 -14.08 -7.31 1.66
C GLY A 119 -13.46 -7.86 0.37
N TYR A 120 -12.33 -7.29 -0.07
CA TYR A 120 -11.67 -7.75 -1.29
C TYR A 120 -10.89 -9.05 -1.10
N PHE A 121 -10.46 -9.36 0.13
CA PHE A 121 -9.78 -10.60 0.46
C PHE A 121 -10.07 -11.02 1.90
N PRO A 122 -10.17 -12.32 2.22
CA PRO A 122 -10.44 -12.76 3.59
C PRO A 122 -9.31 -12.38 4.56
N PRO A 123 -9.59 -11.73 5.70
CA PRO A 123 -8.57 -11.33 6.67
C PRO A 123 -7.71 -12.50 7.16
N GLU A 124 -8.29 -13.67 7.37
CA GLU A 124 -7.62 -14.89 7.84
C GLU A 124 -6.62 -15.48 6.84
N LYS A 125 -6.71 -15.08 5.57
CA LYS A 125 -5.75 -15.44 4.51
C LYS A 125 -4.85 -14.27 4.10
N THR A 126 -4.95 -13.14 4.79
CA THR A 126 -4.17 -11.94 4.51
C THR A 126 -3.07 -11.81 5.54
N VAL A 127 -1.84 -11.59 5.07
CA VAL A 127 -0.68 -11.33 5.92
C VAL A 127 -0.06 -10.00 5.51
N LEU A 128 0.14 -9.13 6.50
CA LEU A 128 0.81 -7.85 6.33
C LEU A 128 2.19 -7.93 7.01
N TYR A 129 3.25 -7.70 6.23
CA TYR A 129 4.63 -7.68 6.72
C TYR A 129 5.29 -6.35 6.37
N THR A 130 5.54 -5.52 7.37
CA THR A 130 6.10 -4.17 7.20
C THR A 130 7.47 -4.05 7.85
N PHE A 131 8.38 -3.30 7.20
CA PHE A 131 9.74 -3.10 7.69
C PHE A 131 10.07 -1.61 7.77
N GLY A 132 10.42 -1.12 8.97
CA GLY A 132 10.74 0.30 9.19
C GLY A 132 9.56 1.24 8.90
N GLU A 133 8.34 0.77 9.15
CA GLU A 133 7.10 1.51 8.88
C GLU A 133 6.99 2.77 9.75
N PRO A 134 6.74 3.96 9.16
CA PRO A 134 6.42 5.14 9.93
C PRO A 134 5.00 5.07 10.49
N ARG A 135 4.68 5.95 11.46
CA ARG A 135 3.30 6.07 11.95
C ARG A 135 2.37 6.51 10.81
N VAL A 136 1.36 5.69 10.52
CA VAL A 136 0.42 5.89 9.40
C VAL A 136 -0.78 6.76 9.78
N GLY A 137 -1.29 6.63 10.99
CA GLY A 137 -2.52 7.29 11.43
C GLY A 137 -2.61 7.56 12.93
N ASN A 138 -3.78 8.02 13.36
CA ASN A 138 -4.10 8.30 14.76
C ASN A 138 -4.46 7.01 15.53
N GLN A 139 -4.77 7.15 16.82
CA GLN A 139 -5.13 6.02 17.68
C GLN A 139 -6.35 5.25 17.17
N ASP A 140 -7.36 5.96 16.67
CA ASP A 140 -8.58 5.34 16.12
C ASP A 140 -8.31 4.54 14.84
N TYR A 141 -7.28 4.89 14.08
CA TYR A 141 -6.83 4.11 12.93
C TYR A 141 -6.12 2.81 13.37
N ALA A 142 -5.42 2.87 14.51
CA ALA A 142 -4.61 1.77 15.01
C ALA A 142 -5.41 0.71 15.79
N THR A 143 -6.71 0.91 15.98
CA THR A 143 -7.60 0.07 16.81
C THR A 143 -8.60 -0.67 15.94
#